data_AF-A0A7S0HLG9-F1
#
_entry.id   AF-A0A7S0HLG9-F1
#
_cell.length_a   1.000
_cell.length_b   1.000
_cell.length_c   1.000
_cell.angle_alpha   90.00
_cell.angle_beta   90.00
_cell.angle_gamma   90.00
#
_symmetry.space_group_name_H-M   'P 1'
#
loop_
_entity.id
_entity.type
_entity.pdbx_description
1 polymer ?
#
loop_
_entity_poly.entity_id
_entity_poly.type
_entity_poly.pdbx_seq_one_letter_code
_entity_poly.pdbx_strand_id
1 'polypeptide(L)'
;GGQEDLKVCRRSGLYKPARAHFCSVTRRLTLNMDHFCPWVVNTVGFYNRKFFLLFLFYACLTIAYSVLCIAAQVPAIFDFARQLTDEGRWLPGILNTVLLVGTIGLDLVLLAVLVPFVWFHFR
;
A
#
# COMPACT_ATOMS: atom_id res chain seq x y z
N GLY A 1 43.49 -6.55 10.23
CA GLY A 1 43.04 -7.00 11.56
C GLY A 1 41.69 -6.40 11.83
N GLY A 2 40.67 -7.23 12.02
CA GLY A 2 39.29 -6.82 12.26
C GLY A 2 38.40 -8.05 12.35
N GLN A 3 38.56 -8.84 13.40
CA GLN A 3 37.57 -9.85 13.77
C GLN A 3 36.33 -9.10 14.25
N GLU A 4 35.37 -8.87 13.36
CA GLU A 4 34.01 -8.56 13.80
C GLU A 4 33.51 -9.79 14.57
N ASP A 5 33.31 -9.67 15.88
CA ASP A 5 32.65 -10.70 16.69
C ASP A 5 31.38 -11.16 15.97
N LEU A 6 31.42 -12.38 15.42
CA LEU A 6 30.33 -12.96 14.66
C LEU A 6 29.14 -13.18 15.60
N LYS A 7 28.27 -12.17 15.73
CA LYS A 7 27.08 -12.28 16.57
C LYS A 7 26.20 -13.38 16.02
N VAL A 8 25.83 -14.35 16.86
CA VAL A 8 24.83 -15.38 16.52
C VAL A 8 23.47 -14.91 17.02
N CYS A 9 22.43 -15.13 16.22
CA CYS A 9 21.07 -14.85 16.63
C CYS A 9 20.58 -15.94 17.59
N ARG A 10 20.37 -15.60 18.88
CA ARG A 10 19.87 -16.55 19.91
C ARG A 10 18.56 -17.25 19.55
N ARG A 11 17.70 -16.62 18.72
CA ARG A 11 16.38 -17.16 18.36
C ARG A 11 16.40 -18.13 17.18
N SER A 12 17.33 -17.95 16.25
CA SER A 12 17.43 -18.81 15.05
C SER A 12 18.63 -19.76 15.11
N GLY A 13 19.60 -19.51 15.99
CA GLY A 13 20.89 -20.22 16.01
C GLY A 13 21.81 -19.87 14.83
N LEU A 14 21.35 -19.03 13.89
CA LEU A 14 22.10 -18.65 12.71
C LEU A 14 23.07 -17.51 13.01
N TYR A 15 24.18 -17.47 12.27
CA TYR A 15 25.03 -16.28 12.19
C TYR A 15 24.18 -15.05 11.86
N LYS A 16 24.44 -13.92 12.52
CA LYS A 16 23.76 -12.63 12.34
C LYS A 16 24.71 -11.69 11.61
N PRO A 17 24.62 -11.60 10.26
CA PRO A 17 25.32 -10.59 9.50
C PRO A 17 25.03 -9.17 10.00
N ALA A 18 25.92 -8.23 9.69
CA ALA A 18 25.72 -6.82 9.99
C ALA A 18 24.35 -6.34 9.49
N ARG A 19 23.65 -5.58 10.34
CA ARG A 19 22.29 -5.05 10.12
C ARG A 19 21.20 -6.10 9.87
N ALA A 20 21.44 -7.39 10.08
CA ALA A 20 20.37 -8.38 10.04
C ALA A 20 19.54 -8.34 11.33
N HIS A 21 18.23 -8.50 11.26
CA HIS A 21 17.36 -8.59 12.45
C HIS A 21 16.42 -9.79 12.34
N PHE A 22 16.14 -10.42 13.48
CA PHE A 22 15.20 -11.55 13.54
C PHE A 22 13.79 -11.00 13.72
N CYS A 23 12.91 -11.27 12.76
CA CYS A 23 11.51 -10.93 12.85
C CYS A 23 10.77 -12.03 13.64
N SER A 24 10.14 -11.67 14.76
CA SER A 24 9.35 -12.61 15.57
C SER A 24 8.09 -13.11 14.87
N VAL A 25 7.54 -12.31 13.95
CA VAL A 25 6.31 -12.65 13.21
C VAL A 25 6.60 -13.70 12.14
N THR A 26 7.55 -13.41 11.24
CA THR A 26 7.91 -14.37 10.17
C THR A 26 8.86 -15.47 10.62
N ARG A 27 9.38 -15.39 11.85
CA ARG A 27 10.37 -16.32 12.43
C ARG A 27 11.65 -16.47 11.60
N ARG A 28 12.04 -15.41 10.90
CA ARG A 28 13.19 -15.41 9.99
C ARG A 28 14.20 -14.32 10.35
N LEU A 29 15.46 -14.64 10.16
CA LEU A 29 16.54 -13.65 10.19
C LEU A 29 16.58 -12.93 8.84
N THR A 30 16.29 -11.64 8.84
CA THR A 30 16.21 -10.83 7.61
C THR A 30 17.42 -9.90 7.52
N LEU A 31 18.15 -9.97 6.42
CA LEU A 31 19.30 -9.11 6.14
C LEU A 31 18.83 -7.68 5.91
N ASN A 32 19.49 -6.71 6.55
CA ASN A 32 19.14 -5.29 6.45
C ASN A 32 17.62 -5.07 6.58
N MET A 33 17.06 -5.64 7.65
CA MET A 33 15.63 -5.58 7.92
C MET A 33 15.21 -4.13 8.08
N ASP A 34 14.13 -3.77 7.38
CA ASP A 34 13.45 -2.49 7.52
C ASP A 34 12.35 -2.65 8.58
N HIS A 35 11.28 -3.38 8.24
CA HIS A 35 10.16 -3.66 9.14
C HIS A 35 9.39 -4.93 8.73
N PHE A 36 8.54 -5.41 9.63
CA PHE A 36 7.47 -6.34 9.24
C PHE A 36 6.29 -5.54 8.72
N CYS A 37 5.88 -5.78 7.48
CA CYS A 37 4.77 -5.11 6.85
C CYS A 37 3.52 -6.01 6.90
N PRO A 38 2.48 -5.65 7.67
CA PRO A 38 1.24 -6.42 7.71
C PRO A 38 0.53 -6.47 6.36
N TRP A 39 0.67 -5.42 5.54
CA TRP A 39 -0.02 -5.28 4.25
C TRP A 39 0.44 -6.29 3.20
N VAL A 40 1.72 -6.66 3.21
CA VAL A 40 2.26 -7.73 2.35
C VAL A 40 2.53 -9.03 3.11
N VAL A 41 2.11 -9.08 4.38
CA VAL A 41 2.29 -10.21 5.31
C VAL A 41 3.72 -10.76 5.29
N ASN A 42 4.70 -9.86 5.22
CA ASN A 42 6.11 -10.22 5.04
C ASN A 42 7.06 -9.21 5.67
N THR A 43 8.26 -9.66 6.00
CA THR A 43 9.34 -8.76 6.43
C THR A 43 9.97 -8.11 5.20
N VAL A 44 10.04 -6.78 5.21
CA VAL A 44 10.76 -5.99 4.21
C VAL A 44 12.22 -5.88 4.66
N GLY A 45 13.14 -6.21 3.77
CA GLY A 45 14.58 -6.19 4.00
C GLY A 45 15.35 -6.21 2.68
N PHE A 46 16.63 -6.56 2.72
CA PHE A 46 17.54 -6.38 1.59
C PHE A 46 17.00 -6.89 0.23
N TYR A 47 16.52 -8.14 0.19
CA TYR A 47 16.16 -8.81 -1.06
C TYR A 47 14.83 -8.37 -1.67
N ASN A 48 13.92 -7.78 -0.88
CA ASN A 48 12.59 -7.39 -1.35
C ASN A 48 12.30 -5.89 -1.22
N ARG A 49 13.16 -5.10 -0.57
CA ARG A 49 12.94 -3.66 -0.40
C ARG A 49 12.77 -2.92 -1.72
N LYS A 50 13.52 -3.27 -2.78
CA LYS A 50 13.34 -2.67 -4.12
C LYS A 50 11.93 -2.94 -4.67
N PHE A 51 11.48 -4.20 -4.60
CA PHE A 51 10.14 -4.57 -5.07
C PHE A 51 9.05 -3.92 -4.23
N PHE A 52 9.25 -3.78 -2.93
CA PHE A 52 8.34 -3.09 -2.03
C PHE A 52 8.20 -1.60 -2.38
N LEU A 53 9.31 -0.90 -2.63
CA LEU A 53 9.26 0.50 -3.07
C LEU A 53 8.60 0.67 -4.45
N LEU A 54 8.86 -0.24 -5.38
CA LEU A 54 8.17 -0.25 -6.68
C LEU A 54 6.68 -0.51 -6.53
N PHE A 55 6.28 -1.44 -5.66
CA PHE A 55 4.88 -1.69 -5.33
C PHE A 55 4.19 -0.42 -4.82
N LEU A 56 4.81 0.31 -3.87
CA LEU A 56 4.26 1.56 -3.37
C LEU A 56 4.15 2.63 -4.46
N PHE A 57 5.17 2.76 -5.31
CA PHE A 57 5.16 3.71 -6.42
C PHE A 57 4.01 3.42 -7.40
N TYR A 58 3.85 2.16 -7.83
CA TYR A 58 2.77 1.78 -8.74
C TYR A 58 1.40 1.89 -8.08
N ALA A 59 1.28 1.63 -6.78
CA ALA A 59 0.04 1.87 -6.04
C ALA A 59 -0.35 3.36 -6.09
N CYS A 60 0.57 4.26 -5.76
CA CYS A 60 0.32 5.70 -5.85
C CYS A 60 -0.04 6.16 -7.27
N LEU A 61 0.68 5.66 -8.29
CA LEU A 61 0.39 5.99 -9.69
C LEU A 61 -0.99 5.50 -10.13
N THR A 62 -1.36 4.28 -9.73
CA THR A 62 -2.67 3.69 -10.06
C THR A 62 -3.81 4.47 -9.41
N ILE A 63 -3.66 4.87 -8.15
CA ILE A 63 -4.67 5.67 -7.47
C ILE A 63 -4.77 7.07 -8.08
N ALA A 64 -3.64 7.71 -8.39
CA ALA A 64 -3.66 9.00 -9.08
C ALA A 64 -4.35 8.91 -10.46
N TYR A 65 -4.07 7.85 -11.23
CA TYR A 65 -4.73 7.59 -12.49
C TYR A 65 -6.24 7.36 -12.33
N SER A 66 -6.65 6.55 -11.34
CA SER A 66 -8.06 6.32 -10.98
C SER A 66 -8.79 7.63 -10.71
N VAL A 67 -8.21 8.49 -9.85
CA VAL A 67 -8.78 9.80 -9.51
C VAL A 67 -8.97 10.67 -10.76
N LEU A 68 -7.98 10.73 -11.65
CA LEU A 68 -8.07 11.50 -12.89
C LEU A 68 -9.17 10.96 -13.82
N CYS A 69 -9.23 9.65 -14.00
CA CYS A 69 -10.26 9.01 -14.82
C CYS A 69 -11.67 9.21 -14.26
N ILE A 70 -11.84 9.11 -12.94
CA ILE A 70 -13.13 9.34 -12.27
C ILE A 70 -13.53 10.81 -12.40
N ALA A 71 -12.62 11.74 -12.10
CA ALA A 71 -12.88 13.18 -12.18
C ALA A 71 -13.38 13.60 -13.58
N ALA A 72 -12.81 13.02 -14.64
CA ALA A 72 -13.27 13.26 -16.01
C ALA A 72 -14.68 12.72 -16.30
N GLN A 73 -15.13 11.69 -15.58
CA GLN A 73 -16.41 11.02 -15.79
C GLN A 73 -17.52 11.49 -14.83
N VAL A 74 -17.19 12.23 -13.77
CA VAL A 74 -18.17 12.69 -12.76
C VAL A 74 -19.43 13.31 -13.37
N PRO A 75 -19.36 14.25 -14.35
CA PRO A 75 -20.57 14.87 -14.90
C PRO A 75 -21.49 13.84 -15.56
N ALA A 76 -20.92 12.96 -16.40
CA ALA A 76 -21.70 11.94 -17.12
C ALA A 76 -22.33 10.92 -16.16
N ILE A 77 -21.60 10.51 -15.12
CA ILE A 77 -22.10 9.57 -14.09
C ILE A 77 -23.23 10.22 -13.28
N PHE A 78 -23.10 11.51 -12.95
CA PHE A 78 -24.12 12.26 -12.23
C PHE A 78 -25.40 12.45 -13.06
N ASP A 79 -25.27 12.86 -14.32
CA ASP A 79 -26.40 13.02 -15.23
C ASP A 79 -27.14 11.70 -15.45
N PHE A 80 -26.40 10.60 -15.57
CA PHE A 80 -26.98 9.25 -15.66
C PHE A 80 -27.73 8.84 -14.38
N ALA A 81 -27.16 9.11 -13.20
CA ALA A 81 -27.84 8.86 -11.92
C ALA A 81 -29.14 9.67 -11.79
N ARG A 82 -29.11 10.93 -12.24
CA ARG A 82 -30.30 11.80 -12.26
C ARG A 82 -31.37 11.25 -13.20
N GLN A 83 -31.01 10.88 -14.42
CA GLN A 83 -31.95 10.31 -15.37
C GLN A 83 -32.59 9.02 -14.84
N LEU A 84 -31.83 8.15 -14.19
CA LEU A 84 -32.36 6.93 -13.57
C LEU A 84 -33.41 7.23 -12.48
N THR A 85 -33.12 8.23 -11.67
CA THR A 85 -34.00 8.73 -10.61
C THR A 85 -35.30 9.30 -11.20
N ASP A 86 -35.19 10.11 -12.25
CA ASP A 86 -36.34 10.73 -12.94
C ASP A 86 -37.25 9.68 -13.61
N GLU A 87 -36.68 8.58 -14.14
CA GLU A 87 -37.41 7.44 -14.72
C GLU A 87 -38.01 6.48 -13.67
N GLY A 88 -37.95 6.83 -12.37
CA GLY A 88 -38.43 6.00 -11.28
C GLY A 88 -37.57 4.77 -10.98
N ARG A 89 -36.37 4.66 -11.57
CA ARG A 89 -35.38 3.60 -11.32
C ARG A 89 -34.38 4.03 -10.23
N TRP A 90 -34.90 4.24 -9.03
CA TRP A 90 -34.15 4.79 -7.89
C TRP A 90 -32.97 3.94 -7.45
N LEU A 91 -33.11 2.61 -7.41
CA LEU A 91 -32.08 1.72 -6.89
C LEU A 91 -30.76 1.81 -7.69
N PRO A 92 -30.75 1.67 -9.03
CA PRO A 92 -29.55 1.91 -9.84
C PRO A 92 -28.94 3.31 -9.67
N GLY A 93 -29.76 4.36 -9.60
CA GLY A 93 -29.27 5.74 -9.44
C GLY A 93 -28.57 5.97 -8.09
N ILE A 94 -29.16 5.44 -7.01
CA ILE A 94 -28.57 5.46 -5.67
C ILE A 94 -27.28 4.65 -5.64
N LEU A 95 -27.29 3.42 -6.18
CA LEU A 95 -26.10 2.56 -6.21
C LEU A 95 -24.95 3.22 -6.95
N ASN A 96 -25.20 3.79 -8.13
CA ASN A 96 -24.19 4.50 -8.90
C ASN A 96 -23.59 5.68 -8.11
N THR A 97 -24.44 6.47 -7.44
CA THR A 97 -24.00 7.61 -6.62
C THR A 97 -23.16 7.16 -5.42
N VAL A 98 -23.60 6.11 -4.71
CA VAL A 98 -22.87 5.55 -3.57
C VAL A 98 -21.52 4.97 -4.00
N LEU A 99 -21.46 4.26 -5.13
CA LEU A 99 -20.21 3.71 -5.66
C LEU A 99 -19.25 4.82 -6.09
N LEU A 100 -19.73 5.88 -6.73
CA LEU A 100 -18.90 7.03 -7.11
C LEU A 100 -18.29 7.71 -5.89
N VAL A 101 -19.11 8.06 -4.89
CA VAL A 101 -18.63 8.71 -3.66
C VAL A 101 -17.71 7.78 -2.89
N GLY A 102 -18.04 6.49 -2.81
CA GLY A 102 -17.24 5.49 -2.13
C GLY A 102 -15.86 5.28 -2.75
N THR A 103 -15.79 5.24 -4.08
CA THR A 103 -14.51 5.10 -4.82
C THR A 103 -13.63 6.34 -4.66
N ILE A 104 -14.18 7.54 -4.83
CA ILE A 104 -13.46 8.80 -4.59
C ILE A 104 -12.95 8.86 -3.14
N GLY A 105 -13.81 8.55 -2.17
CA GLY A 105 -13.44 8.53 -0.76
C GLY A 105 -12.31 7.55 -0.44
N LEU A 106 -12.39 6.34 -0.99
CA LEU A 106 -11.35 5.32 -0.84
C LEU A 106 -10.02 5.78 -1.44
N ASP A 107 -10.02 6.30 -2.66
CA ASP A 107 -8.81 6.76 -3.35
C ASP A 107 -8.11 7.89 -2.57
N LEU A 108 -8.88 8.85 -2.04
CA LEU A 108 -8.34 9.94 -1.21
C LEU A 108 -7.73 9.42 0.09
N VAL A 109 -8.39 8.47 0.77
CA VAL A 109 -7.87 7.85 1.99
C VAL A 109 -6.58 7.08 1.70
N LEU A 110 -6.55 6.32 0.59
CA LEU A 110 -5.36 5.56 0.20
C LEU A 110 -4.19 6.49 -0.12
N LEU A 111 -4.40 7.60 -0.83
CA LEU A 111 -3.34 8.59 -1.09
C LEU A 111 -2.84 9.23 0.22
N ALA A 112 -3.76 9.62 1.12
CA ALA A 112 -3.41 10.22 2.40
C ALA A 112 -2.58 9.30 3.30
N VAL A 113 -2.77 7.98 3.20
CA VAL A 113 -1.99 6.99 3.95
C VAL A 113 -0.67 6.65 3.24
N LEU A 114 -0.71 6.41 1.94
CA LEU A 114 0.44 5.89 1.20
C LEU A 114 1.51 6.96 0.95
N VAL A 115 1.15 8.22 0.71
CA VAL A 115 2.15 9.27 0.43
C VAL A 115 3.09 9.51 1.61
N PRO A 116 2.61 9.72 2.86
CA PRO A 116 3.50 9.83 4.01
C PRO A 116 4.27 8.54 4.31
N PHE A 117 3.64 7.38 4.09
CA PHE A 117 4.29 6.08 4.29
C PHE A 117 5.45 5.85 3.31
N VAL A 118 5.29 6.25 2.04
CA VAL A 118 6.37 6.26 1.05
C VAL A 118 7.49 7.19 1.51
N TRP A 119 7.16 8.40 1.96
CA TRP A 119 8.14 9.37 2.43
C TRP A 119 8.98 8.84 3.60
N PHE A 120 8.37 8.10 4.53
CA PHE A 120 9.09 7.45 5.64
C PHE A 120 10.24 6.53 5.17
N HIS A 121 10.09 5.86 4.03
CA HIS A 121 11.14 4.98 3.49
C HIS A 121 12.31 5.72 2.81
N PHE A 122 12.14 7.00 2.49
CA PHE A 122 13.18 7.82 1.86
C PHE A 122 13.91 8.75 2.83
N ARG A 123 13.49 8.78 4.09
CA ARG A 123 14.18 9.49 5.18
C ARG A 123 15.17 8.58 5.90
#